data_AF-A0A6B1YIE7-F1
#
_entry.id   AF-A0A6B1YIE7-F1
#
_cell.length_a   1.000
_cell.length_b   1.000
_cell.length_c   1.000
_cell.angle_alpha   90.00
_cell.angle_beta   90.00
_cell.angle_gamma   90.00
#
_symmetry.space_group_name_H-M   'P 1'
#
loop_
_entity.id
_entity.type
_entity.pdbx_description
1 polymer ?
#
loop_
_entity_poly.entity_id
_entity_poly.type
_entity_poly.pdbx_seq_one_letter_code
_entity_poly.pdbx_strand_id
1 'polypeptide(L)'
;MDVKLDSYVVDFEYKILAGTQEYLGKSRAAFPAAVVPVNISDEGARKRIAEIINGKMIEILPQVIADNNIDVDSISSRVSFNIGNIKSTRVSTIVSLGENMSASPS
;
A
#
# COMPACT_ATOMS: atom_id res chain seq x y z
N MET A 1 -10.67 -8.97 -24.38
CA MET A 1 -9.18 -8.92 -24.39
C MET A 1 -8.70 -9.15 -22.97
N ASP A 2 -7.78 -10.10 -22.77
CA ASP A 2 -7.20 -10.38 -21.46
C ASP A 2 -5.94 -9.55 -21.24
N VAL A 3 -5.89 -8.86 -20.10
CA VAL A 3 -4.76 -8.02 -19.70
C VAL A 3 -4.05 -8.68 -18.53
N LYS A 4 -2.75 -8.95 -18.69
CA LYS A 4 -1.89 -9.43 -17.60
C LYS A 4 -1.40 -8.24 -16.78
N LEU A 5 -1.75 -8.21 -15.50
CA LEU A 5 -1.32 -7.21 -14.53
C LEU A 5 -0.36 -7.85 -13.53
N ASP A 6 0.90 -7.43 -13.58
CA ASP A 6 1.88 -7.76 -12.55
C ASP A 6 1.84 -6.71 -11.45
N SER A 7 1.75 -7.15 -10.21
CA SER A 7 1.72 -6.28 -9.02
C SER A 7 2.62 -6.83 -7.92
N TYR A 8 3.10 -5.95 -7.06
CA TYR A 8 3.57 -6.35 -5.74
C TYR A 8 2.42 -6.24 -4.75
N VAL A 9 2.22 -7.29 -3.97
CA VAL A 9 1.45 -7.26 -2.74
C VAL A 9 2.45 -7.22 -1.60
N VAL A 10 2.34 -6.20 -0.76
CA VAL A 10 3.28 -5.96 0.33
C VAL A 10 2.51 -5.92 1.64
N ASP A 11 2.83 -6.87 2.51
CA ASP A 11 2.41 -6.88 3.89
C ASP A 11 3.48 -6.17 4.72
N PHE A 12 3.07 -5.27 5.61
CA PHE A 12 3.98 -4.51 6.45
C PHE A 12 3.38 -4.22 7.82
N GLU A 13 4.26 -4.10 8.81
CA GLU A 13 3.93 -3.60 10.14
C GLU A 13 4.22 -2.11 10.18
N TYR A 14 3.38 -1.36 10.89
CA TYR A 14 3.60 0.06 11.09
C TYR A 14 3.45 0.45 12.56
N LYS A 15 4.17 1.50 12.91
CA LYS A 15 4.05 2.23 14.16
C LYS A 15 3.75 3.69 13.86
N ILE A 16 2.69 4.20 14.46
CA ILE A 16 2.31 5.62 14.43
C ILE A 16 2.51 6.20 15.83
N LEU A 17 3.26 7.29 15.91
CA LEU A 17 3.36 8.10 17.11
C LEU A 17 2.47 9.32 16.94
N ALA A 18 1.56 9.56 17.89
CA ALA A 18 0.74 10.75 17.96
C ALA A 18 0.82 11.33 19.37
N GLY A 19 1.59 12.42 19.53
CA GLY A 19 1.92 12.96 20.85
C GLY A 19 2.76 11.96 21.66
N THR A 20 2.25 11.53 22.82
CA THR A 20 2.86 10.49 23.68
C THR A 20 2.33 9.09 23.41
N GLN A 21 1.32 8.95 22.55
CA GLN A 21 0.67 7.68 22.28
C GLN A 21 1.31 6.96 21.10
N GLU A 22 1.35 5.65 21.21
CA GLU A 22 1.92 4.74 20.21
C GLU A 22 0.86 3.76 19.73
N TYR A 23 0.72 3.68 18.41
CA TYR A 23 -0.23 2.79 17.75
C TYR A 23 0.52 1.85 16.83
N LEU A 24 0.34 0.55 17.07
CA LEU A 24 0.94 -0.51 16.27
C LEU A 24 -0.14 -1.15 15.41
N GLY A 25 0.18 -1.43 14.16
CA GLY A 25 -0.75 -2.08 13.26
C GLY A 25 -0.07 -2.85 12.14
N LYS A 26 -0.89 -3.54 11.37
CA LYS A 26 -0.51 -4.28 10.18
C LYS A 26 -1.34 -3.79 9.03
N SER A 27 -0.71 -3.59 7.88
CA SER A 27 -1.42 -3.19 6.68
C SER A 27 -0.87 -3.92 5.46
N ARG A 28 -1.64 -3.85 4.39
CA ARG A 28 -1.34 -4.43 3.10
C ARG A 28 -1.51 -3.36 2.04
N ALA A 29 -0.49 -3.22 1.20
CA ALA A 29 -0.56 -2.38 0.01
C ALA A 29 -0.35 -3.24 -1.24
N ALA A 30 -1.02 -2.88 -2.33
CA ALA A 30 -0.75 -3.43 -3.64
C ALA A 30 -0.39 -2.28 -4.60
N PHE A 31 0.60 -2.51 -5.45
CA PHE A 31 0.98 -1.55 -6.49
C PHE A 31 1.53 -2.26 -7.74
N PRO A 32 1.39 -1.65 -8.94
CA PRO A 32 1.88 -2.25 -10.18
C PRO A 32 3.38 -2.55 -10.12
N ALA A 33 3.81 -3.71 -10.62
CA ALA A 33 5.23 -4.09 -10.60
C ALA A 33 6.13 -3.14 -11.40
N ALA A 34 5.56 -2.42 -12.38
CA ALA A 34 6.27 -1.45 -13.21
C ALA A 34 6.91 -0.28 -12.42
N VAL A 35 6.48 -0.01 -11.19
CA VAL A 35 7.05 1.06 -10.35
C VAL A 35 8.36 0.66 -9.65
N VAL A 36 8.73 -0.62 -9.76
CA VAL A 36 10.00 -1.18 -9.28
C VAL A 36 10.83 -1.51 -10.53
N PRO A 37 11.90 -0.74 -10.84
CA PRO A 37 12.66 -0.96 -12.06
C PRO A 37 13.30 -2.36 -12.10
N VAL A 38 13.25 -3.00 -13.27
CA VAL A 38 13.73 -4.39 -13.47
C VAL A 38 15.24 -4.57 -13.38
N ASN A 39 16.03 -3.49 -13.47
CA ASN A 39 17.50 -3.53 -13.50
C ASN A 39 18.15 -3.17 -12.15
N ILE A 40 17.44 -3.32 -11.04
CA ILE A 40 17.96 -3.01 -9.71
C ILE A 40 18.25 -4.30 -8.94
N SER A 41 19.23 -4.25 -8.04
CA SER A 41 19.51 -5.35 -7.13
C SER A 41 18.31 -5.63 -6.21
N ASP A 42 18.24 -6.83 -5.62
CA ASP A 42 17.20 -7.16 -4.64
C ASP A 42 17.16 -6.19 -3.45
N GLU A 43 18.32 -5.64 -3.06
CA GLU A 43 18.41 -4.58 -2.07
C GLU A 43 17.79 -3.26 -2.59
N GLY A 44 18.10 -2.88 -3.82
CA GLY A 44 17.48 -1.73 -4.48
C GLY A 44 15.97 -1.87 -4.60
N ALA A 45 15.47 -3.06 -4.92
CA ALA A 45 14.04 -3.36 -5.00
C ALA A 45 13.37 -3.22 -3.63
N ARG A 46 13.99 -3.76 -2.58
CA ARG A 46 13.50 -3.60 -1.21
C ARG A 46 13.46 -2.14 -0.78
N LYS A 47 14.49 -1.35 -1.09
CA LYS A 47 14.52 0.08 -0.80
C LYS A 47 13.39 0.82 -1.54
N ARG A 48 13.21 0.54 -2.83
CA ARG A 48 12.14 1.15 -3.63
C ARG A 48 10.75 0.81 -3.10
N ILE A 49 10.53 -0.45 -2.71
CA ILE A 49 9.28 -0.88 -2.10
C ILE A 49 9.05 -0.13 -0.79
N ALA A 50 10.06 -0.01 0.08
CA ALA A 50 9.94 0.73 1.34
C ALA A 50 9.58 2.22 1.12
N GLU A 51 10.15 2.88 0.11
CA GLU A 51 9.78 4.25 -0.27
C GLU A 51 8.31 4.37 -0.69
N ILE A 52 7.81 3.40 -1.45
CA ILE A 52 6.40 3.36 -1.88
C ILE A 52 5.48 3.17 -0.67
N ILE A 53 5.81 2.26 0.24
CA ILE A 53 5.01 2.05 1.47
C ILE A 53 5.01 3.30 2.34
N ASN A 54 6.15 4.00 2.48
CA ASN A 54 6.19 5.29 3.18
C ASN A 54 5.20 6.30 2.60
N GLY A 55 5.08 6.39 1.27
CA GLY A 55 4.05 7.21 0.64
C GLY A 55 2.62 6.75 0.97
N LYS A 56 2.39 5.43 0.99
CA LYS A 56 1.10 4.82 1.35
C LYS A 56 0.71 4.99 2.81
N MET A 57 1.66 5.23 3.72
CA MET A 57 1.35 5.47 5.14
C MET A 57 0.44 6.67 5.36
N ILE A 58 0.56 7.71 4.53
CA ILE A 58 -0.30 8.89 4.58
C ILE A 58 -1.74 8.51 4.21
N GLU A 59 -1.92 7.61 3.25
CA GLU A 59 -3.24 7.16 2.79
C GLU A 59 -3.98 6.31 3.84
N ILE A 60 -3.25 5.54 4.67
CA ILE A 60 -3.87 4.70 5.70
C ILE A 60 -4.10 5.44 7.02
N LEU A 61 -3.46 6.59 7.24
CA LEU A 61 -3.56 7.35 8.49
C LEU A 61 -5.01 7.64 8.91
N PRO A 62 -5.94 8.07 8.03
CA PRO A 62 -7.33 8.29 8.41
C PRO A 62 -8.01 7.03 8.95
N GLN A 63 -7.72 5.87 8.35
CA GLN A 63 -8.25 4.58 8.82
C GLN A 63 -7.68 4.23 10.20
N VAL A 64 -6.38 4.45 10.42
CA VAL A 64 -5.76 4.19 11.73
C VAL A 64 -6.37 5.08 12.82
N ILE A 65 -6.60 6.35 12.51
CA ILE A 65 -7.26 7.31 13.41
C ILE A 65 -8.65 6.80 13.79
N ALA A 66 -9.45 6.39 12.79
CA ALA A 66 -10.78 5.87 13.01
C ALA A 66 -10.79 4.57 13.84
N ASP A 67 -9.95 3.59 13.48
CA ASP A 67 -9.90 2.27 14.11
C ASP A 67 -9.44 2.32 15.57
N ASN A 68 -8.58 3.29 15.91
CA ASN A 68 -8.04 3.44 17.26
C ASN A 68 -8.69 4.57 18.05
N ASN A 69 -9.73 5.20 17.49
CA ASN A 69 -10.44 6.33 18.08
C ASN A 69 -9.46 7.44 18.55
N ILE A 70 -8.46 7.74 17.72
CA ILE A 70 -7.41 8.72 18.01
C ILE A 70 -8.04 10.11 17.94
N ASP A 71 -7.92 10.87 19.01
CA ASP A 71 -8.30 12.28 18.99
C ASP A 71 -7.36 13.04 18.02
N VAL A 72 -7.92 13.52 16.91
CA VAL A 72 -7.16 14.22 15.85
C VAL A 72 -6.52 15.50 16.40
N ASP A 73 -7.16 16.15 17.38
CA ASP A 73 -6.63 17.36 18.03
C ASP A 73 -5.43 17.03 18.94
N SER A 74 -5.34 15.78 19.43
CA SER A 74 -4.18 15.27 20.17
C SER A 74 -2.98 14.95 19.29
N ILE A 75 -3.17 14.89 17.96
CA ILE A 75 -2.11 14.70 16.96
C ILE A 75 -1.38 16.03 16.73
N SER A 76 -0.80 16.59 17.79
CA SER A 76 -0.01 17.83 17.69
C SER A 76 1.26 17.58 16.87
N SER A 77 1.29 18.08 15.63
CA SER A 77 2.47 18.37 14.79
C SER A 77 3.49 17.27 14.49
N ARG A 78 3.39 16.06 15.03
CA ARG A 78 4.43 15.02 14.94
C ARG A 78 3.82 13.63 14.81
N VAL A 79 3.25 13.33 13.63
CA VAL A 79 3.03 11.94 13.21
C VAL A 79 4.33 11.41 12.64
N SER A 80 4.92 10.41 13.29
CA SER A 80 6.02 9.65 12.70
C SER A 80 5.56 8.25 12.37
N PHE A 81 5.96 7.78 11.19
CA PHE A 81 5.72 6.42 10.74
C PHE A 81 7.01 5.64 10.82
N ASN A 82 6.97 4.47 11.45
CA ASN A 82 8.03 3.48 11.32
C ASN A 82 7.45 2.23 10.68
N ILE A 83 8.03 1.81 9.56
CA ILE A 83 7.62 0.63 8.82
C ILE A 83 8.59 -0.49 9.15
N GLY A 84 8.05 -1.60 9.63
CA GLY A 84 8.78 -2.82 9.95
C GLY A 84 8.26 -4.02 9.16
N ASN A 85 9.04 -5.10 9.22
CA ASN A 85 8.63 -6.43 8.76
C ASN A 85 8.00 -6.47 7.35
N ILE A 86 8.62 -5.77 6.39
CA ILE A 86 8.14 -5.69 5.01
C ILE A 86 8.29 -7.04 4.33
N LYS A 87 7.17 -7.64 3.92
CA LYS A 87 7.11 -8.87 3.13
C LYS A 87 6.45 -8.57 1.79
N SER A 88 7.21 -8.66 0.72
CA SER A 88 6.72 -8.39 -0.63
C SER A 88 6.59 -9.67 -1.44
N THR A 89 5.45 -9.84 -2.10
CA THR A 89 5.16 -10.95 -3.01
C THR A 89 4.79 -10.38 -4.37
N ARG A 90 5.43 -10.86 -5.45
CA ARG A 90 5.02 -10.50 -6.81
C ARG A 90 3.89 -11.43 -7.25
N VAL A 91 2.77 -10.84 -7.63
CA VAL A 91 1.56 -11.55 -8.08
C VAL A 91 1.26 -11.14 -9.51
N SER A 92 0.85 -12.10 -10.33
CA SER A 92 0.43 -11.86 -11.70
C SER A 92 -1.05 -12.23 -11.84
N THR A 93 -1.87 -11.27 -12.25
CA THR A 93 -3.33 -11.43 -12.38
C THR A 93 -3.71 -11.25 -13.83
N ILE A 94 -4.60 -12.10 -14.34
CA ILE A 94 -5.19 -11.93 -15.67
C ILE A 94 -6.58 -11.32 -15.47
N VAL A 95 -6.82 -10.17 -16.10
CA VAL A 95 -8.11 -9.47 -16.06
C VAL A 95 -8.72 -9.51 -17.45
N SER A 96 -9.90 -10.10 -17.57
CA SER A 96 -10.68 -10.08 -18.81
C SER A 96 -11.49 -8.81 -18.86
N LEU A 97 -11.20 -7.95 -19.86
CA LEU A 97 -12.10 -6.84 -20.18
C LEU A 97 -13.31 -7.44 -20.90
N GLY A 98 -14.46 -7.42 -20.23
CA GLY A 98 -15.73 -7.88 -20.79
C GLY A 98 -16.00 -7.18 -22.12
N GLU A 99 -16.40 -7.96 -23.13
CA GLU A 99 -16.86 -7.39 -24.39
C GLU A 99 -18.07 -6.49 -24.12
N ASN A 100 -18.07 -5.28 -24.68
CA ASN A 100 -19.24 -4.42 -24.71
C ASN A 100 -20.41 -5.26 -25.24
N MET A 101 -21.38 -5.62 -24.39
CA MET A 101 -22.66 -6.11 -24.85
C MET A 101 -23.34 -4.94 -25.57
N SER A 102 -23.06 -4.78 -26.85
CA SER A 102 -23.90 -3.99 -27.74
C SER A 102 -25.26 -4.70 -27.77
N ALA A 103 -26.16 -4.27 -26.87
CA ALA A 103 -27.57 -4.60 -26.93
C ALA A 103 -28.06 -4.18 -28.33
N SER A 104 -28.34 -5.16 -29.18
CA SER A 104 -29.05 -4.92 -30.43
C SER A 104 -30.52 -4.70 -30.07
N PRO A 105 -31.11 -3.52 -30.34
CA PRO A 105 -32.54 -3.35 -30.20
C PRO A 105 -33.24 -4.23 -31.24
N SER A 106 -34.30 -4.90 -30.80
CA SER A 106 -35.19 -5.73 -31.62
C SER A 106 -35.96 -4.92 -32.67
#